data_AF-A0A7E4ZCH9-F1
#
_entry.id   AF-A0A7E4ZCH9-F1
#
_cell.length_a   1.000
_cell.length_b   1.000
_cell.length_c   1.000
_cell.angle_alpha   90.00
_cell.angle_beta   90.00
_cell.angle_gamma   90.00
#
_symmetry.space_group_name_H-M   'P 1'
#
loop_
_entity.id
_entity.type
_entity.pdbx_description
1 polymer ?
#
loop_
_entity_poly.entity_id
_entity_poly.type
_entity_poly.pdbx_seq_one_letter_code
_entity_poly.pdbx_strand_id
1 'polypeptide(L)'
;MKASGKTYRKRFVVHGLSHNSADKEMIADINKSIAKYFKERYGIDLKYPELPCVKTKKDRDEYMPMELLEVLPFQNAKEDPGVIASAIIRCAAVRPADRFGNLREFVRSMNWRASLISKLRLGLRDMNPIKVEARELPQPSAHFSTGTVELGRGSWNQEPFHQPVPRSLRCVVVTMVPGYARNAPLVVERLPQAAQRFGVRMEVRGDILRKTVADLPQLFTDFRAKGVDLAIFVLTGTREYPFIKRQGDLHNFMFTQCIKDGTIGKPNVFNNLMLKINAKLGGVNWLVNGLSGRWNDELLMVVGADVTHPTGGGRVLNKSVAAVIASISRDLMRYVAIVRQQDKIREGKTIREYIDGMEDIFSDLLKIFAKHNNDRLPAKVIFYRDGVSEGQFDPVLRIELSAMQRACSNLRPDYEPGITFIVVQKRHHIRFNPVGS
;
A
#
# COMPACT_ATOMS: atom_id res chain seq x y z
N MET A 1 16.92 -25.14 3.96
CA MET A 1 16.34 -26.50 3.80
C MET A 1 16.31 -26.86 2.32
N LYS A 2 16.87 -28.01 1.93
CA LYS A 2 16.71 -28.57 0.58
C LYS A 2 15.33 -29.22 0.51
N ALA A 3 14.34 -28.55 -0.07
CA ALA A 3 12.96 -29.05 -0.06
C ALA A 3 12.70 -30.24 -1.01
N SER A 4 13.64 -30.60 -1.89
CA SER A 4 13.39 -31.64 -2.92
C SER A 4 14.42 -32.78 -2.99
N GLY A 5 15.49 -32.78 -2.18
CA GLY A 5 16.53 -33.82 -2.24
C GLY A 5 17.32 -33.91 -3.56
N LYS A 6 16.91 -33.21 -4.63
CA LYS A 6 17.57 -33.21 -5.94
C LYS A 6 18.89 -32.43 -5.89
N THR A 7 19.99 -33.09 -6.24
CA THR A 7 21.30 -32.46 -6.49
C THR A 7 21.43 -32.05 -7.96
N TYR A 8 21.41 -30.75 -8.22
CA TYR A 8 21.64 -30.19 -9.56
C TYR A 8 23.14 -30.08 -9.84
N ARG A 9 23.65 -30.81 -10.85
CA ARG A 9 25.09 -30.87 -11.19
C ARG A 9 25.63 -29.56 -11.79
N LYS A 10 24.83 -28.83 -12.58
CA LYS A 10 25.17 -27.54 -13.17
C LYS A 10 23.99 -26.57 -13.09
N ARG A 11 24.28 -25.29 -12.92
CA ARG A 11 23.28 -24.21 -12.83
C ARG A 11 23.69 -23.09 -13.78
N PHE A 12 22.71 -22.55 -14.50
CA PHE A 12 22.91 -21.49 -15.48
C PHE A 12 21.87 -20.38 -15.28
N VAL A 13 22.22 -19.16 -15.71
CA VAL A 13 21.26 -18.07 -15.86
C VAL A 13 20.87 -18.01 -17.33
N VAL A 14 19.58 -17.89 -17.62
CA VAL A 14 19.08 -17.76 -18.99
C VAL A 14 19.39 -16.37 -19.51
N HIS A 15 20.11 -16.28 -20.62
CA HIS A 15 20.47 -15.03 -21.29
C HIS A 15 19.69 -14.78 -22.59
N GLY A 16 18.97 -15.78 -23.09
CA GLY A 16 18.17 -15.70 -24.30
C GLY A 16 17.79 -17.08 -24.82
N LEU A 17 17.12 -17.10 -25.96
CA LEU A 17 16.84 -18.31 -26.73
C LEU A 17 17.61 -18.24 -28.06
N SER A 18 17.98 -19.40 -28.61
CA SER A 18 18.51 -19.47 -29.97
C SER A 18 17.45 -19.03 -30.99
N HIS A 19 17.91 -18.54 -32.14
CA HIS A 19 17.03 -18.17 -33.23
C HIS A 19 16.54 -19.40 -33.99
N ASN A 20 17.37 -20.44 -34.08
CA ASN A 20 17.01 -21.70 -34.74
C ASN A 20 16.63 -22.78 -33.72
N SER A 21 16.01 -23.83 -34.23
CA SER A 21 15.71 -25.08 -33.52
C SER A 21 16.98 -25.89 -33.24
N ALA A 22 16.95 -26.80 -32.26
CA ALA A 22 18.11 -27.59 -31.86
C ALA A 22 18.70 -28.47 -32.99
N ASP A 23 17.88 -28.92 -33.95
CA ASP A 23 18.32 -29.64 -35.16
C ASP A 23 19.05 -28.75 -36.18
N LYS A 24 18.86 -27.44 -36.12
CA LYS A 24 19.42 -26.45 -37.08
C LYS A 24 20.46 -25.53 -36.46
N GLU A 25 20.42 -25.30 -35.16
CA GLU A 25 21.36 -24.43 -34.46
C GLU A 25 22.75 -25.08 -34.41
N MET A 26 23.73 -24.45 -35.05
CA MET A 26 25.06 -25.02 -35.29
C MET A 26 26.07 -24.61 -34.22
N ILE A 27 26.86 -25.57 -33.76
CA ILE A 27 28.05 -25.31 -32.95
C ILE A 27 29.21 -25.06 -33.92
N ALA A 28 29.59 -23.79 -34.08
CA ALA A 28 30.53 -23.33 -35.11
C ALA A 28 31.85 -24.12 -35.13
N ASP A 29 32.45 -24.36 -33.96
CA ASP A 29 33.76 -25.00 -33.84
C ASP A 29 33.81 -26.44 -34.33
N ILE A 30 32.67 -27.14 -34.33
CA ILE A 30 32.59 -28.56 -34.68
C ILE A 30 31.64 -28.85 -35.84
N ASN A 31 31.07 -27.79 -36.44
CA ASN A 31 30.12 -27.83 -37.56
C ASN A 31 29.03 -28.91 -37.42
N LYS A 32 28.42 -29.00 -36.23
CA LYS A 32 27.31 -29.92 -35.92
C LYS A 32 26.16 -29.16 -35.30
N SER A 33 24.93 -29.59 -35.59
CA SER A 33 23.79 -29.07 -34.87
C SER A 33 23.81 -29.52 -33.41
N ILE A 34 23.16 -28.75 -32.54
CA ILE A 34 23.07 -29.08 -31.12
C ILE A 34 22.44 -30.47 -30.93
N ALA A 35 21.36 -30.79 -31.65
CA ALA A 35 20.71 -32.10 -31.56
C ALA A 35 21.68 -33.23 -31.92
N LYS A 36 22.42 -33.09 -33.03
CA LYS A 36 23.40 -34.09 -33.47
C LYS A 36 24.55 -34.23 -32.47
N TYR A 37 25.05 -33.12 -31.93
CA TYR A 37 26.08 -33.13 -30.90
C TYR A 37 25.63 -33.87 -29.63
N PHE A 38 24.40 -33.63 -29.16
CA PHE A 38 23.87 -34.31 -27.97
C PHE A 38 23.65 -35.81 -28.19
N LYS A 39 23.20 -36.21 -29.38
CA LYS A 39 23.07 -37.62 -29.77
C LYS A 39 24.42 -38.33 -29.80
N GLU A 40 25.42 -37.74 -30.43
CA GLU A 40 26.74 -38.37 -30.59
C GLU A 40 27.60 -38.33 -29.32
N ARG A 41 27.63 -37.20 -28.61
CA ARG A 41 28.52 -37.00 -27.45
C ARG A 41 27.95 -37.58 -26.17
N TYR A 42 26.63 -37.49 -25.98
CA TYR A 42 25.96 -37.86 -24.74
C TYR A 42 24.99 -39.03 -24.90
N GLY A 43 24.75 -39.52 -26.13
CA GLY A 43 23.80 -40.59 -26.39
C GLY A 43 22.33 -40.17 -26.21
N ILE A 44 22.05 -38.86 -26.25
CA ILE A 44 20.71 -38.32 -25.98
C ILE A 44 20.05 -37.97 -27.31
N ASP A 45 19.02 -38.73 -27.68
CA ASP A 45 18.12 -38.35 -28.77
C ASP A 45 17.05 -37.39 -28.22
N LEU A 46 17.05 -36.16 -28.72
CA LEU A 46 16.07 -35.15 -28.30
C LEU A 46 14.69 -35.55 -28.83
N LYS A 47 13.66 -35.48 -27.99
CA LYS A 47 12.28 -35.75 -28.40
C LYS A 47 11.69 -34.59 -29.18
N TYR A 48 12.16 -33.38 -28.90
CA TYR A 48 11.66 -32.13 -29.49
C TYR A 48 12.80 -31.32 -30.12
N PRO A 49 13.52 -31.86 -31.12
CA PRO A 49 14.64 -31.17 -31.74
C PRO A 49 14.24 -29.90 -32.50
N GLU A 50 12.95 -29.72 -32.81
CA GLU A 50 12.36 -28.54 -33.42
C GLU A 50 12.25 -27.33 -32.48
N LEU A 51 12.46 -27.52 -31.17
CA LEU A 51 12.42 -26.44 -30.18
C LEU A 51 13.72 -25.63 -30.14
N PRO A 52 13.66 -24.34 -29.76
CA PRO A 52 14.86 -23.53 -29.57
C PRO A 52 15.68 -24.01 -28.37
N CYS A 53 16.96 -23.66 -28.37
CA CYS A 53 17.88 -23.88 -27.27
C CYS A 53 17.97 -22.65 -26.36
N VAL A 54 18.35 -22.88 -25.11
CA VAL A 54 18.55 -21.84 -24.10
C VAL A 54 20.00 -21.37 -24.13
N LYS A 55 20.21 -20.06 -24.26
CA LYS A 55 21.55 -19.44 -24.18
C LYS A 55 21.98 -19.34 -22.71
N THR A 56 23.09 -20.00 -22.36
CA THR A 56 23.58 -20.10 -20.96
C THR A 56 24.62 -19.06 -20.59
N LYS A 57 25.21 -18.35 -21.57
CA LYS A 57 26.20 -17.28 -21.36
C LYS A 57 25.84 -16.02 -22.12
N LYS A 58 26.16 -14.86 -21.54
CA LYS A 58 25.87 -13.56 -22.15
C LYS A 58 26.73 -13.30 -23.39
N ASP A 59 28.04 -13.50 -23.26
CA ASP A 59 29.04 -13.06 -24.24
C ASP A 59 29.55 -14.19 -25.16
N ARG A 60 28.95 -15.38 -25.07
CA ARG A 60 29.30 -16.54 -25.91
C ARG A 60 28.05 -17.28 -26.35
N ASP A 61 28.10 -17.83 -27.55
CA ASP A 61 27.07 -18.68 -28.12
C ASP A 61 27.20 -20.11 -27.58
N GLU A 62 26.82 -20.23 -26.31
CA GLU A 62 26.71 -21.49 -25.59
C GLU A 62 25.21 -21.79 -25.38
N TYR A 63 24.76 -22.87 -25.99
CA TYR A 63 23.35 -23.24 -26.05
C TYR A 63 23.11 -24.63 -25.48
N MET A 64 21.98 -24.79 -24.79
CA MET A 64 21.54 -26.05 -24.21
C MET A 64 20.12 -26.37 -24.70
N PRO A 65 19.82 -27.61 -25.14
CA PRO A 65 18.45 -27.99 -25.48
C PRO A 65 17.50 -27.71 -24.32
N MET A 66 16.40 -27.00 -24.59
CA MET A 66 15.47 -26.61 -23.53
C MET A 66 14.78 -27.82 -22.88
N GLU A 67 14.64 -28.93 -23.61
CA GLU A 67 14.13 -30.22 -23.13
C GLU A 67 14.94 -30.78 -21.94
N LEU A 68 16.24 -30.45 -21.86
CA LEU A 68 17.16 -30.99 -20.86
C LEU A 68 17.30 -30.09 -19.62
N LEU A 69 16.50 -29.03 -19.51
CA LEU A 69 16.59 -28.03 -18.46
C LEU A 69 15.38 -28.06 -17.52
N GLU A 70 15.63 -27.94 -16.21
CA GLU A 70 14.60 -27.78 -15.18
C GLU A 70 14.74 -26.38 -14.54
N VAL A 71 13.62 -25.65 -14.43
CA VAL A 71 13.61 -24.36 -13.73
C VAL A 71 13.80 -24.64 -12.23
N LEU A 72 14.84 -24.06 -11.64
CA LEU A 72 15.10 -24.24 -10.20
C LEU A 72 13.92 -23.71 -9.36
N PRO A 73 13.52 -24.43 -8.29
CA PRO A 73 12.45 -23.98 -7.41
C PRO A 73 12.87 -22.75 -6.60
N PHE A 74 11.88 -22.04 -6.06
CA PHE A 74 12.06 -20.87 -5.16
C PHE A 74 12.75 -19.66 -5.80
N GLN A 75 12.61 -19.49 -7.12
CA GLN A 75 13.00 -18.26 -7.79
C GLN A 75 11.88 -17.22 -7.67
N ASN A 76 12.27 -15.94 -7.49
CA ASN A 76 11.30 -14.85 -7.47
C ASN A 76 10.65 -14.70 -8.86
N ALA A 77 9.31 -14.71 -8.90
CA ALA A 77 8.58 -14.47 -10.13
C ALA A 77 8.80 -13.03 -10.63
N LYS A 78 9.03 -12.88 -11.93
CA LYS A 78 9.07 -11.58 -12.62
C LYS A 78 7.74 -11.33 -13.34
N GLU A 79 6.69 -11.22 -12.54
CA GLU A 79 5.32 -10.95 -13.02
C GLU A 79 4.80 -9.62 -12.48
N ASP A 80 3.65 -9.18 -12.99
CA ASP A 80 2.95 -8.02 -12.41
C ASP A 80 2.74 -8.23 -10.89
N PRO A 81 3.15 -7.27 -10.04
CA PRO A 81 3.03 -7.40 -8.59
C PRO A 81 1.60 -7.71 -8.12
N GLY A 82 0.57 -7.27 -8.85
CA GLY A 82 -0.83 -7.57 -8.55
C GLY A 82 -1.20 -9.03 -8.78
N VAL A 83 -0.67 -9.65 -9.85
CA VAL A 83 -0.85 -11.09 -10.13
C VAL A 83 -0.17 -11.92 -9.05
N ILE A 84 1.09 -11.58 -8.73
CA ILE A 84 1.85 -12.26 -7.66
C ILE A 84 1.11 -12.13 -6.32
N ALA A 85 0.67 -10.92 -5.96
CA ALA A 85 -0.05 -10.69 -4.72
C ALA A 85 -1.36 -11.51 -4.64
N SER A 86 -2.14 -11.55 -5.73
CA SER A 86 -3.38 -12.34 -5.79
C SER A 86 -3.13 -13.85 -5.61
N ALA A 87 -2.09 -14.39 -6.24
CA ALA A 87 -1.71 -15.79 -6.07
C ALA A 87 -1.26 -16.08 -4.64
N ILE A 88 -0.40 -15.23 -4.08
CA ILE A 88 0.07 -15.35 -2.68
C ILE A 88 -1.12 -15.29 -1.72
N ILE A 89 -2.04 -14.33 -1.89
CA ILE A 89 -3.22 -14.21 -1.03
C ILE A 89 -4.05 -15.50 -1.10
N ARG A 90 -4.30 -16.04 -2.29
CA ARG A 90 -5.08 -17.28 -2.44
C ARG A 90 -4.45 -18.48 -1.74
N CYS A 91 -3.13 -18.59 -1.78
CA CYS A 91 -2.41 -19.68 -1.15
C CYS A 91 -2.16 -19.48 0.36
N ALA A 92 -1.99 -18.23 0.81
CA ALA A 92 -1.63 -17.91 2.19
C ALA A 92 -2.83 -17.50 3.07
N ALA A 93 -4.00 -17.23 2.47
CA ALA A 93 -5.25 -16.98 3.16
C ALA A 93 -5.77 -18.30 3.74
N VAL A 94 -5.43 -18.53 5.00
CA VAL A 94 -5.78 -19.72 5.76
C VAL A 94 -6.54 -19.27 6.99
N ARG A 95 -7.64 -19.96 7.33
CA ARG A 95 -8.45 -19.64 8.51
C ARG A 95 -7.61 -19.80 9.79
N PRO A 96 -7.94 -19.08 10.88
CA PRO A 96 -7.19 -19.20 12.14
C PRO A 96 -7.04 -20.64 12.61
N ALA A 97 -8.11 -21.44 12.64
CA ALA A 97 -8.07 -22.84 13.05
C ALA A 97 -7.06 -23.67 12.23
N ASP A 98 -7.14 -23.59 10.90
CA ASP A 98 -6.23 -24.31 9.98
C ASP A 98 -4.78 -23.86 10.15
N ARG A 99 -4.55 -22.55 10.31
CA ARG A 99 -3.22 -21.98 10.54
C ARG A 99 -2.62 -22.53 11.84
N PHE A 100 -3.41 -22.61 12.90
CA PHE A 100 -2.97 -23.17 14.17
C PHE A 100 -2.79 -24.69 14.11
N GLY A 101 -3.56 -25.40 13.26
CA GLY A 101 -3.30 -26.78 12.87
C GLY A 101 -1.91 -26.97 12.28
N ASN A 102 -1.61 -26.20 11.23
CA ASN A 102 -0.30 -26.22 10.55
C ASN A 102 0.85 -25.88 11.50
N LEU A 103 0.67 -24.91 12.41
CA LEU A 103 1.68 -24.56 13.40
C LEU A 103 1.94 -25.70 14.39
N ARG A 104 0.91 -26.43 14.81
CA ARG A 104 1.08 -27.61 15.69
C ARG A 104 1.85 -28.72 14.98
N GLU A 105 1.54 -29.00 13.72
CA GLU A 105 2.27 -29.99 12.93
C GLU A 105 3.74 -29.58 12.72
N PHE A 106 3.97 -28.31 12.39
CA PHE A 106 5.31 -27.75 12.30
C PHE A 106 6.11 -27.94 13.61
N VAL A 107 5.52 -27.58 14.75
CA VAL A 107 6.17 -27.73 16.05
C VAL A 107 6.45 -29.20 16.39
N ARG A 108 5.55 -30.12 16.06
CA ARG A 108 5.74 -31.57 16.24
C ARG A 108 6.80 -32.17 15.34
N SER A 109 6.94 -31.68 14.11
CA SER A 109 7.92 -32.17 13.14
C SER A 109 9.35 -31.68 13.39
N MET A 110 9.55 -30.68 14.26
CA MET A 110 10.89 -30.23 14.62
C MET A 110 11.67 -31.31 15.38
N ASN A 111 12.94 -31.49 15.01
CA ASN A 111 13.81 -32.46 15.67
C ASN A 111 14.32 -31.92 17.01
N TRP A 112 13.47 -32.01 18.04
CA TRP A 112 13.79 -31.62 19.42
C TRP A 112 14.92 -32.45 20.05
N ARG A 113 15.33 -33.56 19.42
CA ARG A 113 16.45 -34.41 19.85
C ARG A 113 17.78 -34.04 19.18
N ALA A 114 17.84 -32.94 18.43
CA ALA A 114 19.09 -32.48 17.82
C ALA A 114 20.16 -32.23 18.90
N SER A 115 21.42 -32.60 18.61
CA SER A 115 22.53 -32.55 19.59
C SER A 115 22.79 -31.15 20.15
N LEU A 116 22.47 -30.09 19.38
CA LEU A 116 22.60 -28.71 19.84
C LEU A 116 21.56 -28.36 20.92
N ILE A 117 20.33 -28.86 20.78
CA ILE A 117 19.24 -28.63 21.73
C ILE A 117 19.57 -29.29 23.07
N SER A 118 20.06 -30.53 23.05
CA SER A 118 20.45 -31.25 24.26
C SER A 118 21.67 -30.63 24.95
N LYS A 119 22.70 -30.22 24.20
CA LYS A 119 23.89 -29.53 24.73
C LYS A 119 23.54 -28.20 25.39
N LEU A 120 22.61 -27.44 24.81
CA LEU A 120 22.14 -26.17 25.36
C LEU A 120 21.02 -26.33 26.41
N ARG A 121 20.60 -27.57 26.70
CA ARG A 121 19.49 -27.89 27.63
C ARG A 121 18.21 -27.12 27.30
N LEU A 122 17.95 -26.91 26.01
CA LEU A 122 16.75 -26.22 25.52
C LEU A 122 15.60 -27.22 25.40
N GLY A 123 14.40 -26.77 25.74
CA GLY A 123 13.18 -27.55 25.59
C GLY A 123 11.95 -26.65 25.56
N LEU A 124 10.87 -27.12 24.94
CA LEU A 124 9.57 -26.48 25.06
C LEU A 124 8.85 -27.01 26.30
N ARG A 125 8.30 -26.09 27.10
CA ARG A 125 7.47 -26.44 28.25
C ARG A 125 6.10 -26.99 27.82
N ASP A 126 5.54 -26.44 26.75
CA ASP A 126 4.27 -26.89 26.16
C ASP A 126 4.39 -26.80 24.63
N MET A 127 3.79 -27.77 23.94
CA MET A 127 3.70 -27.84 22.49
C MET A 127 2.45 -27.11 21.95
N ASN A 128 1.55 -26.71 22.84
CA ASN A 128 0.36 -25.96 22.52
C ASN A 128 0.61 -24.44 22.59
N PRO A 129 -0.18 -23.64 21.85
CA PRO A 129 -0.15 -22.19 21.96
C PRO A 129 -0.49 -21.72 23.38
N ILE A 130 0.14 -20.63 23.80
CA ILE A 130 -0.15 -19.97 25.08
C ILE A 130 -1.60 -19.46 25.07
N LYS A 131 -2.34 -19.75 26.14
CA LYS A 131 -3.67 -19.19 26.38
C LYS A 131 -3.52 -17.84 27.08
N VAL A 132 -4.25 -16.85 26.60
CA VAL A 132 -4.27 -15.49 27.16
C VAL A 132 -5.71 -15.05 27.33
N GLU A 133 -5.99 -14.35 28.44
CA GLU A 133 -7.27 -13.67 28.59
C GLU A 133 -7.31 -12.44 27.69
N ALA A 134 -8.44 -12.25 27.02
CA ALA A 134 -8.68 -11.11 26.13
C ALA A 134 -9.94 -10.38 26.57
N ARG A 135 -9.98 -9.08 26.31
CA ARG A 135 -11.17 -8.24 26.53
C ARG A 135 -11.73 -7.82 25.18
N GLU A 136 -13.02 -8.04 24.97
CA GLU A 136 -13.75 -7.46 23.84
C GLU A 136 -14.14 -6.03 24.23
N LEU A 137 -13.63 -5.04 23.49
CA LEU A 137 -14.00 -3.65 23.70
C LEU A 137 -15.44 -3.42 23.22
N PRO A 138 -16.22 -2.54 23.90
CA PRO A 138 -17.57 -2.22 23.47
C PRO A 138 -17.55 -1.62 22.06
N GLN A 139 -18.57 -1.94 21.26
CA GLN A 139 -18.70 -1.37 19.93
C GLN A 139 -18.95 0.14 20.03
N PRO A 140 -18.28 0.96 19.21
CA PRO A 140 -18.57 2.39 19.16
C PRO A 140 -19.86 2.65 18.37
N SER A 141 -20.51 3.78 18.64
CA SER A 141 -21.54 4.34 17.79
C SER A 141 -21.03 5.54 16.99
N ALA A 142 -21.71 5.85 15.89
CA ALA A 142 -21.42 7.01 15.07
C ALA A 142 -22.67 7.85 14.78
N HIS A 143 -22.50 9.16 14.72
CA HIS A 143 -23.53 10.10 14.31
C HIS A 143 -23.41 10.39 12.82
N PHE A 144 -24.52 10.21 12.13
CA PHE A 144 -24.77 10.57 10.73
C PHE A 144 -25.78 11.71 10.68
N SER A 145 -26.17 12.17 9.49
CA SER A 145 -27.26 13.15 9.37
C SER A 145 -28.63 12.53 9.67
N THR A 146 -28.76 11.21 9.56
CA THR A 146 -29.98 10.45 9.90
C THR A 146 -30.12 10.11 11.38
N GLY A 147 -29.08 10.37 12.18
CA GLY A 147 -29.05 10.06 13.62
C GLY A 147 -27.86 9.19 14.01
N THR A 148 -27.95 8.60 15.19
CA THR A 148 -26.90 7.76 15.77
C THR A 148 -27.10 6.30 15.39
N VAL A 149 -26.03 5.65 14.93
CA VAL A 149 -26.01 4.25 14.52
C VAL A 149 -24.92 3.51 15.29
N GLU A 150 -25.28 2.38 15.88
CA GLU A 150 -24.31 1.45 16.46
C GLU A 150 -23.49 0.80 15.34
N LEU A 151 -22.16 0.90 15.43
CA LEU A 151 -21.29 0.29 14.44
C LEU A 151 -21.22 -1.22 14.73
N GLY A 152 -21.45 -2.05 13.71
CA GLY A 152 -21.30 -3.50 13.84
C GLY A 152 -19.84 -3.89 14.11
N ARG A 153 -19.57 -5.21 14.24
CA ARG A 153 -18.24 -5.78 14.52
C ARG A 153 -17.21 -5.51 13.41
N GLY A 154 -16.74 -4.26 13.30
CA GLY A 154 -15.86 -3.78 12.24
C GLY A 154 -16.53 -3.56 10.88
N SER A 155 -17.87 -3.54 10.80
CA SER A 155 -18.61 -3.32 9.55
C SER A 155 -19.98 -2.71 9.78
N TRP A 156 -20.40 -1.81 8.90
CA TRP A 156 -21.71 -1.16 8.91
C TRP A 156 -22.12 -0.74 7.49
N ASN A 157 -23.40 -0.45 7.32
CA ASN A 157 -23.94 0.08 6.07
C ASN A 157 -23.71 1.58 5.96
N GLN A 158 -23.65 2.08 4.73
CA GLN A 158 -23.43 3.50 4.48
C GLN A 158 -24.72 4.31 4.68
N GLU A 159 -24.62 5.27 5.59
CA GLU A 159 -25.66 6.25 5.89
C GLU A 159 -25.34 7.61 5.23
N PRO A 160 -26.35 8.49 5.04
CA PRO A 160 -26.14 9.86 4.61
C PRO A 160 -25.11 10.61 5.48
N PHE A 161 -24.29 11.45 4.86
CA PHE A 161 -23.13 12.04 5.54
C PHE A 161 -23.54 12.96 6.68
N HIS A 162 -22.79 12.92 7.78
CA HIS A 162 -22.96 13.85 8.91
C HIS A 162 -22.87 15.31 8.46
N GLN A 163 -21.83 15.64 7.70
CA GLN A 163 -21.63 16.95 7.10
C GLN A 163 -21.26 16.75 5.62
N PRO A 164 -22.22 16.75 4.69
CA PRO A 164 -21.91 16.78 3.27
C PRO A 164 -21.21 18.09 2.92
N VAL A 165 -20.43 18.08 1.83
CA VAL A 165 -19.84 19.30 1.28
C VAL A 165 -20.98 20.33 1.03
N PRO A 166 -20.91 21.54 1.61
CA PRO A 166 -22.08 22.44 1.66
C PRO A 166 -22.41 23.09 0.30
N ARG A 167 -21.43 23.16 -0.60
CA ARG A 167 -21.53 23.81 -1.91
C ARG A 167 -21.90 22.81 -3.02
N SER A 168 -22.53 23.30 -4.10
CA SER A 168 -22.70 22.50 -5.32
C SER A 168 -21.35 22.20 -5.96
N LEU A 169 -21.17 20.96 -6.42
CA LEU A 169 -19.94 20.50 -7.06
C LEU A 169 -20.10 20.42 -8.57
N ARG A 170 -19.37 21.25 -9.31
CA ARG A 170 -19.26 21.15 -10.77
C ARG A 170 -18.24 20.09 -11.16
N CYS A 171 -18.73 18.99 -11.71
CA CYS A 171 -17.95 17.80 -12.00
C CYS A 171 -17.84 17.55 -13.50
N VAL A 172 -16.68 17.04 -13.92
CA VAL A 172 -16.42 16.61 -15.30
C VAL A 172 -15.92 15.17 -15.32
N VAL A 173 -16.29 14.42 -16.36
CA VAL A 173 -15.82 13.05 -16.56
C VAL A 173 -14.80 13.02 -17.70
N VAL A 174 -13.66 12.38 -17.45
CA VAL A 174 -12.54 12.26 -18.38
C VAL A 174 -12.18 10.80 -18.58
N THR A 175 -11.96 10.40 -19.82
CA THR A 175 -11.43 9.09 -20.21
C THR A 175 -10.06 9.25 -20.84
N MET A 176 -9.17 8.28 -20.61
CA MET A 176 -7.78 8.33 -21.10
C MET A 176 -7.54 7.36 -22.26
N VAL A 177 -6.93 7.87 -23.33
CA VAL A 177 -6.44 7.11 -24.51
C VAL A 177 -5.07 6.48 -24.18
N PRO A 178 -4.74 5.27 -24.67
CA PRO A 178 -5.43 4.45 -25.69
C PRO A 178 -6.61 3.61 -25.18
N GLY A 179 -6.90 3.64 -23.87
CA GLY A 179 -8.03 2.94 -23.29
C GLY A 179 -9.38 3.33 -23.89
N TYR A 180 -10.31 2.37 -23.93
CA TYR A 180 -11.71 2.63 -24.24
C TYR A 180 -12.58 2.28 -23.03
N ALA A 181 -12.89 3.31 -22.23
CA ALA A 181 -13.69 3.19 -21.01
C ALA A 181 -15.19 3.13 -21.34
N ARG A 182 -15.68 1.91 -21.63
CA ARG A 182 -17.07 1.66 -22.06
C ARG A 182 -18.11 2.05 -21.02
N ASN A 183 -17.74 2.02 -19.74
CA ASN A 183 -18.66 2.24 -18.64
C ASN A 183 -18.64 3.70 -18.15
N ALA A 184 -17.88 4.60 -18.79
CA ALA A 184 -17.84 6.00 -18.43
C ALA A 184 -19.22 6.71 -18.45
N PRO A 185 -20.15 6.41 -19.39
CA PRO A 185 -21.51 6.98 -19.36
C PRO A 185 -22.28 6.68 -18.06
N LEU A 186 -22.08 5.50 -17.47
CA LEU A 186 -22.71 5.15 -16.19
C LEU A 186 -22.24 6.04 -15.03
N VAL A 187 -21.06 6.65 -15.15
CA VAL A 187 -20.58 7.63 -14.15
C VAL A 187 -21.39 8.92 -14.23
N VAL A 188 -21.66 9.40 -15.44
CA VAL A 188 -22.50 10.60 -15.65
C VAL A 188 -23.91 10.36 -15.13
N GLU A 189 -24.45 9.16 -15.36
CA GLU A 189 -25.81 8.79 -14.96
C GLU A 189 -25.96 8.56 -13.45
N ARG A 190 -25.08 7.75 -12.85
CA ARG A 190 -25.30 7.20 -11.50
C ARG A 190 -24.58 7.95 -10.38
N LEU A 191 -23.51 8.67 -10.68
CA LEU A 191 -22.78 9.43 -9.66
C LEU A 191 -23.64 10.55 -9.04
N PRO A 192 -24.42 11.35 -9.80
CA PRO A 192 -25.31 12.36 -9.21
C PRO A 192 -26.36 11.75 -8.29
N GLN A 193 -26.93 10.59 -8.65
CA GLN A 193 -27.93 9.88 -7.85
C GLN A 193 -27.33 9.42 -6.51
N ALA A 194 -26.11 8.85 -6.55
CA ALA A 194 -25.38 8.49 -5.35
C ALA A 194 -25.06 9.72 -4.50
N ALA A 195 -24.61 10.82 -5.12
CA ALA A 195 -24.32 12.07 -4.42
C ALA A 195 -25.55 12.61 -3.67
N GLN A 196 -26.72 12.63 -4.34
CA GLN A 196 -27.98 13.05 -3.76
C GLN A 196 -28.36 12.20 -2.53
N ARG A 197 -28.22 10.86 -2.61
CA ARG A 197 -28.46 9.95 -1.48
C ARG A 197 -27.64 10.31 -0.24
N PHE A 198 -26.42 10.82 -0.42
CA PHE A 198 -25.55 11.23 0.68
C PHE A 198 -25.63 12.72 1.04
N GLY A 199 -26.60 13.45 0.48
CA GLY A 199 -26.81 14.88 0.76
C GLY A 199 -25.83 15.81 0.05
N VAL A 200 -25.08 15.33 -0.94
CA VAL A 200 -24.12 16.13 -1.72
C VAL A 200 -24.79 16.63 -3.00
N ARG A 201 -24.80 17.95 -3.20
CA ARG A 201 -25.24 18.57 -4.45
C ARG A 201 -24.13 18.48 -5.49
N MET A 202 -24.37 17.75 -6.57
CA MET A 202 -23.37 17.47 -7.60
C MET A 202 -23.97 17.61 -9.00
N GLU A 203 -23.33 18.45 -9.82
CA GLU A 203 -23.65 18.67 -11.22
C GLU A 203 -22.55 18.05 -12.07
N VAL A 204 -22.84 16.91 -12.69
CA VAL A 204 -21.91 16.25 -13.62
C VAL A 204 -22.23 16.70 -15.04
N ARG A 205 -21.23 17.27 -15.74
CA ARG A 205 -21.39 17.62 -17.16
C ARG A 205 -21.67 16.35 -17.99
N GLY A 206 -22.63 16.44 -18.91
CA GLY A 206 -23.02 15.33 -19.78
C GLY A 206 -21.91 14.88 -20.72
N ASP A 207 -21.06 15.81 -21.17
CA ASP A 207 -19.97 15.52 -22.09
C ASP A 207 -18.81 14.79 -21.41
N ILE A 208 -18.48 13.62 -21.93
CA ILE A 208 -17.30 12.85 -21.50
C ILE A 208 -16.10 13.28 -22.33
N LEU A 209 -15.11 13.88 -21.66
CA LEU A 209 -13.89 14.32 -22.32
C LEU A 209 -12.97 13.13 -22.58
N ARG A 210 -12.48 12.97 -23.81
CA ARG A 210 -11.50 11.95 -24.17
C ARG A 210 -10.14 12.61 -24.40
N LYS A 211 -9.13 12.22 -23.62
CA LYS A 211 -7.83 12.90 -23.57
C LYS A 211 -6.66 11.92 -23.50
N THR A 212 -5.50 12.39 -23.90
CA THR A 212 -4.20 11.72 -23.73
C THR A 212 -3.49 12.27 -22.49
N VAL A 213 -2.41 11.61 -22.07
CA VAL A 213 -1.55 12.12 -20.99
C VAL A 213 -0.93 13.49 -21.35
N ALA A 214 -0.64 13.72 -22.64
CA ALA A 214 -0.06 14.97 -23.12
C ALA A 214 -1.02 16.16 -23.01
N ASP A 215 -2.33 15.90 -23.04
CA ASP A 215 -3.36 16.95 -22.92
C ASP A 215 -3.57 17.44 -21.48
N LEU A 216 -3.11 16.68 -20.47
CA LEU A 216 -3.42 16.95 -19.07
C LEU A 216 -3.04 18.38 -18.61
N PRO A 217 -1.86 18.94 -18.93
CA PRO A 217 -1.52 20.29 -18.49
C PRO A 217 -2.55 21.34 -18.94
N GLN A 218 -2.89 21.35 -20.23
CA GLN A 218 -3.89 22.29 -20.75
C GLN A 218 -5.29 21.99 -20.22
N LEU A 219 -5.65 20.71 -20.07
CA LEU A 219 -6.94 20.29 -19.55
C LEU A 219 -7.19 20.83 -18.13
N PHE A 220 -6.18 20.81 -17.25
CA PHE A 220 -6.32 21.35 -15.90
C PHE A 220 -6.42 22.89 -15.89
N THR A 221 -5.72 23.58 -16.81
CA THR A 221 -5.91 25.02 -17.04
C THR A 221 -7.36 25.32 -17.44
N ASP A 222 -7.92 24.55 -18.38
CA ASP A 222 -9.31 24.72 -18.82
C ASP A 222 -10.31 24.46 -17.70
N PHE A 223 -10.05 23.46 -16.86
CA PHE A 223 -10.87 23.15 -15.69
C PHE A 223 -10.92 24.31 -14.71
N ARG A 224 -9.77 24.92 -14.39
CA ARG A 224 -9.70 26.10 -13.53
C ARG A 224 -10.46 27.28 -14.12
N ALA A 225 -10.25 27.57 -15.41
CA ALA A 225 -10.95 28.65 -16.10
C ALA A 225 -12.48 28.47 -16.12
N LYS A 226 -12.95 27.22 -16.20
CA LYS A 226 -14.36 26.86 -16.20
C LYS A 226 -14.94 26.63 -14.79
N GLY A 227 -14.14 26.82 -13.74
CA GLY A 227 -14.54 26.63 -12.35
C GLY A 227 -14.89 25.18 -11.97
N VAL A 228 -14.27 24.19 -12.60
CA VAL A 228 -14.51 22.78 -12.26
C VAL A 228 -14.01 22.50 -10.84
N ASP A 229 -14.85 21.88 -10.02
CA ASP A 229 -14.57 21.56 -8.62
C ASP A 229 -13.93 20.18 -8.44
N LEU A 230 -14.27 19.25 -9.34
CA LEU A 230 -13.83 17.87 -9.29
C LEU A 230 -13.76 17.27 -10.70
N ALA A 231 -12.64 16.64 -11.03
CA ALA A 231 -12.53 15.81 -12.23
C ALA A 231 -12.54 14.32 -11.90
N ILE A 232 -13.46 13.58 -12.51
CA ILE A 232 -13.53 12.12 -12.43
C ILE A 232 -12.80 11.52 -13.62
N PHE A 233 -11.76 10.72 -13.37
CA PHE A 233 -11.00 10.04 -14.41
C PHE A 233 -11.38 8.55 -14.45
N VAL A 234 -11.96 8.10 -15.56
CA VAL A 234 -12.27 6.69 -15.79
C VAL A 234 -11.11 6.03 -16.52
N LEU A 235 -10.43 5.10 -15.85
CA LEU A 235 -9.19 4.50 -16.30
C LEU A 235 -9.38 3.02 -16.65
N THR A 236 -8.83 2.59 -17.77
CA THR A 236 -8.76 1.17 -18.14
C THR A 236 -7.48 0.49 -17.63
N GLY A 237 -6.50 1.26 -17.18
CA GLY A 237 -5.21 0.79 -16.67
C GLY A 237 -4.69 1.63 -15.50
N THR A 238 -3.42 1.45 -15.16
CA THR A 238 -2.74 2.15 -14.05
C THR A 238 -1.69 3.15 -14.52
N ARG A 239 -1.37 3.20 -15.82
CA ARG A 239 -0.25 3.97 -16.36
C ARG A 239 -0.48 5.47 -16.28
N GLU A 240 -1.73 5.90 -16.44
CA GLU A 240 -2.12 7.31 -16.51
C GLU A 240 -2.28 7.93 -15.11
N TYR A 241 -2.52 7.10 -14.10
CA TYR A 241 -2.80 7.53 -12.74
C TYR A 241 -1.73 8.47 -12.15
N PRO A 242 -0.42 8.20 -12.23
CA PRO A 242 0.59 9.10 -11.67
C PRO A 242 0.61 10.48 -12.33
N PHE A 243 0.37 10.56 -13.64
CA PHE A 243 0.34 11.84 -14.37
C PHE A 243 -0.86 12.69 -13.98
N ILE A 244 -2.04 12.06 -13.83
CA ILE A 244 -3.26 12.72 -13.36
C ILE A 244 -3.05 13.27 -11.95
N LYS A 245 -2.47 12.45 -11.05
CA LYS A 245 -2.20 12.85 -9.67
C LYS A 245 -1.16 13.95 -9.57
N ARG A 246 -0.09 13.89 -10.37
CA ARG A 246 0.91 14.96 -10.45
C ARG A 246 0.27 16.29 -10.90
N GLN A 247 -0.58 16.27 -11.92
CA GLN A 247 -1.25 17.48 -12.39
C GLN A 247 -2.23 18.03 -11.35
N GLY A 248 -3.09 17.19 -10.78
CA GLY A 248 -4.07 17.64 -9.79
C GLY A 248 -3.46 18.05 -8.46
N ASP A 249 -2.64 17.20 -7.87
CA ASP A 249 -2.21 17.35 -6.48
C ASP A 249 -0.99 18.27 -6.32
N LEU A 250 -0.11 18.38 -7.34
CA LEU A 250 1.15 19.15 -7.25
C LEU A 250 1.19 20.43 -8.08
N HIS A 251 0.54 20.46 -9.25
CA HIS A 251 0.65 21.60 -10.17
C HIS A 251 -0.56 22.52 -10.14
N ASN A 252 -1.77 21.98 -9.98
CA ASN A 252 -3.01 22.75 -10.12
C ASN A 252 -3.86 22.83 -8.85
N PHE A 253 -3.52 22.06 -7.81
CA PHE A 253 -4.28 21.97 -6.55
C PHE A 253 -5.78 21.73 -6.76
N MET A 254 -6.12 20.87 -7.72
CA MET A 254 -7.49 20.53 -8.09
C MET A 254 -7.82 19.09 -7.67
N PHE A 255 -8.99 18.90 -7.07
CA PHE A 255 -9.42 17.58 -6.64
C PHE A 255 -9.69 16.67 -7.84
N THR A 256 -9.12 15.46 -7.77
CA THR A 256 -9.30 14.41 -8.78
C THR A 256 -9.77 13.12 -8.15
N GLN A 257 -10.65 12.39 -8.83
CA GLN A 257 -11.09 11.06 -8.42
C GLN A 257 -10.98 10.08 -9.58
N CYS A 258 -10.08 9.11 -9.46
CA CYS A 258 -9.92 8.06 -10.47
C CYS A 258 -10.81 6.86 -10.13
N ILE A 259 -11.39 6.24 -11.15
CA ILE A 259 -12.17 5.00 -11.05
C ILE A 259 -11.72 4.05 -12.16
N LYS A 260 -11.61 2.75 -11.86
CA LYS A 260 -11.30 1.75 -12.88
C LYS A 260 -12.57 1.41 -13.65
N ASP A 261 -12.51 1.43 -14.98
CA ASP A 261 -13.66 1.17 -15.84
C ASP A 261 -14.35 -0.16 -15.50
N GLY A 262 -13.57 -1.24 -15.38
CA GLY A 262 -14.06 -2.58 -15.01
C GLY A 262 -14.62 -2.72 -13.59
N THR A 263 -14.66 -1.65 -12.79
CA THR A 263 -15.30 -1.66 -11.46
C THR A 263 -16.67 -0.99 -11.45
N ILE A 264 -17.01 -0.16 -12.43
CA ILE A 264 -18.20 0.72 -12.39
C ILE A 264 -19.52 -0.07 -12.22
N GLY A 265 -19.62 -1.26 -12.80
CA GLY A 265 -20.80 -2.11 -12.68
C GLY A 265 -20.95 -2.86 -11.35
N LYS A 266 -19.95 -2.80 -10.45
CA LYS A 266 -19.98 -3.55 -9.19
C LYS A 266 -20.87 -2.84 -8.15
N PRO A 267 -21.52 -3.60 -7.24
CA PRO A 267 -22.32 -3.02 -6.16
C PRO A 267 -21.51 -2.03 -5.30
N ASN A 268 -22.19 -1.00 -4.79
CA ASN A 268 -21.66 0.01 -3.87
C ASN A 268 -20.47 0.84 -4.38
N VAL A 269 -20.05 0.73 -5.65
CA VAL A 269 -18.89 1.47 -6.15
C VAL A 269 -19.10 2.97 -6.09
N PHE A 270 -20.27 3.47 -6.51
CA PHE A 270 -20.59 4.89 -6.44
C PHE A 270 -20.72 5.38 -5.00
N ASN A 271 -21.31 4.59 -4.11
CA ASN A 271 -21.42 4.97 -2.70
C ASN A 271 -20.04 5.04 -2.02
N ASN A 272 -19.17 4.04 -2.27
CA ASN A 272 -17.78 4.06 -1.84
C ASN A 272 -17.00 5.23 -2.44
N LEU A 273 -17.32 5.65 -3.67
CA LEU A 273 -16.73 6.82 -4.30
C LEU A 273 -17.13 8.10 -3.56
N MET A 274 -18.41 8.22 -3.19
CA MET A 274 -18.91 9.39 -2.48
C MET A 274 -18.24 9.57 -1.11
N LEU A 275 -17.93 8.48 -0.39
CA LEU A 275 -17.14 8.56 0.84
C LEU A 275 -15.80 9.29 0.65
N LYS A 276 -15.13 9.02 -0.49
CA LYS A 276 -13.83 9.61 -0.82
C LYS A 276 -13.97 11.04 -1.33
N ILE A 277 -15.00 11.29 -2.14
CA ILE A 277 -15.26 12.63 -2.70
C ILE A 277 -15.59 13.62 -1.58
N ASN A 278 -16.52 13.25 -0.68
CA ASN A 278 -16.92 14.11 0.42
C ASN A 278 -15.73 14.47 1.33
N ALA A 279 -14.93 13.47 1.72
CA ALA A 279 -13.74 13.68 2.54
C ALA A 279 -12.69 14.59 1.87
N LYS A 280 -12.43 14.43 0.56
CA LYS A 280 -11.48 15.29 -0.17
C LYS A 280 -11.89 16.75 -0.18
N LEU A 281 -13.18 17.00 -0.29
CA LEU A 281 -13.75 18.33 -0.43
C LEU A 281 -14.13 18.96 0.93
N GLY A 282 -13.69 18.36 2.04
CA GLY A 282 -13.81 18.92 3.39
C GLY A 282 -15.08 18.53 4.16
N GLY A 283 -15.91 17.67 3.60
CA GLY A 283 -17.07 17.08 4.30
C GLY A 283 -16.65 16.06 5.37
N VAL A 284 -17.58 15.74 6.26
CA VAL A 284 -17.43 14.73 7.32
C VAL A 284 -18.47 13.65 7.11
N ASN A 285 -18.03 12.42 6.91
CA ASN A 285 -18.95 11.32 6.61
C ASN A 285 -19.74 10.88 7.86
N TRP A 286 -19.09 10.84 9.02
CA TRP A 286 -19.68 10.48 10.32
C TRP A 286 -18.85 11.05 11.46
N LEU A 287 -19.44 11.14 12.66
CA LEU A 287 -18.73 11.43 13.91
C LEU A 287 -18.74 10.22 14.83
N VAL A 288 -17.59 9.82 15.37
CA VAL A 288 -17.55 8.76 16.37
C VAL A 288 -17.99 9.31 17.72
N ASN A 289 -18.99 8.66 18.33
CA ASN A 289 -19.55 9.09 19.60
C ASN A 289 -18.50 9.04 20.72
N GLY A 290 -18.51 10.07 21.58
CA GLY A 290 -17.61 10.16 22.73
C GLY A 290 -16.14 10.49 22.41
N LEU A 291 -15.75 10.78 21.17
CA LEU A 291 -14.38 11.22 20.88
C LEU A 291 -14.11 12.68 21.29
N SER A 292 -15.01 13.59 20.96
CA SER A 292 -14.83 15.03 21.19
C SER A 292 -15.07 15.47 22.64
N GLY A 293 -16.00 14.81 23.35
CA GLY A 293 -16.40 15.16 24.72
C GLY A 293 -15.46 14.66 25.83
N ARG A 294 -14.46 13.83 25.51
CA ARG A 294 -13.58 13.20 26.52
C ARG A 294 -12.52 14.11 27.13
N TRP A 295 -12.32 15.30 26.57
CA TRP A 295 -11.13 16.10 26.84
C TRP A 295 -11.43 17.42 27.57
N ASN A 296 -12.56 17.57 28.27
CA ASN A 296 -12.86 18.72 29.15
C ASN A 296 -12.48 20.10 28.54
N ASP A 297 -12.89 20.34 27.29
CA ASP A 297 -12.54 21.54 26.50
C ASP A 297 -11.07 21.78 26.14
N GLU A 298 -10.17 20.92 26.58
CA GLU A 298 -8.82 20.81 26.04
C GLU A 298 -8.85 20.36 24.57
N LEU A 299 -7.91 20.89 23.79
CA LEU A 299 -7.75 20.51 22.39
C LEU A 299 -6.78 19.34 22.29
N LEU A 300 -7.24 18.24 21.67
CA LEU A 300 -6.41 17.09 21.33
C LEU A 300 -6.03 17.16 19.85
N MET A 301 -4.75 16.91 19.55
CA MET A 301 -4.28 16.64 18.20
C MET A 301 -3.83 15.17 18.10
N VAL A 302 -4.38 14.43 17.14
CA VAL A 302 -3.92 13.08 16.80
C VAL A 302 -3.04 13.16 15.57
N VAL A 303 -1.85 12.60 15.66
CA VAL A 303 -0.82 12.62 14.62
C VAL A 303 -0.48 11.19 14.23
N GLY A 304 -0.35 10.95 12.93
CA GLY A 304 0.10 9.67 12.38
C GLY A 304 1.34 9.88 11.51
N ALA A 305 2.32 8.99 11.60
CA ALA A 305 3.57 9.12 10.86
C ALA A 305 4.08 7.78 10.32
N ASP A 306 4.45 7.76 9.05
CA ASP A 306 4.99 6.60 8.35
C ASP A 306 6.17 6.97 7.45
N VAL A 307 7.11 6.05 7.28
CA VAL A 307 8.23 6.15 6.33
C VAL A 307 8.16 4.99 5.36
N THR A 308 7.93 5.30 4.09
CA THR A 308 7.92 4.30 3.02
C THR A 308 9.29 4.28 2.35
N HIS A 309 9.92 3.10 2.38
CA HIS A 309 11.17 2.85 1.64
C HIS A 309 10.90 2.30 0.23
N PRO A 310 11.71 2.70 -0.77
CA PRO A 310 11.59 2.15 -2.11
C PRO A 310 11.92 0.65 -2.12
N THR A 311 11.01 -0.15 -2.71
CA THR A 311 11.17 -1.59 -2.93
C THR A 311 11.64 -1.86 -4.36
N GLY A 312 12.83 -2.45 -4.53
CA GLY A 312 13.35 -2.90 -5.83
C GLY A 312 14.54 -2.09 -6.36
N GLY A 313 15.52 -2.76 -6.99
CA GLY A 313 16.79 -2.21 -7.46
C GLY A 313 16.73 -1.34 -8.73
N GLY A 314 15.60 -0.67 -8.98
CA GLY A 314 15.49 0.29 -10.09
C GLY A 314 16.17 1.61 -9.75
N ARG A 315 16.97 2.15 -10.68
CA ARG A 315 17.80 3.36 -10.52
C ARG A 315 17.04 4.68 -10.25
N VAL A 316 15.71 4.69 -10.17
CA VAL A 316 14.92 5.93 -10.30
C VAL A 316 14.49 6.55 -8.95
N LEU A 317 14.35 5.77 -7.87
CA LEU A 317 13.95 6.27 -6.54
C LEU A 317 14.74 5.56 -5.45
N ASN A 318 15.84 6.17 -4.99
CA ASN A 318 16.69 5.68 -3.90
C ASN A 318 16.41 6.35 -2.55
N LYS A 319 15.44 7.28 -2.50
CA LYS A 319 15.05 8.02 -1.30
C LYS A 319 13.76 7.47 -0.71
N SER A 320 13.68 7.53 0.61
CA SER A 320 12.46 7.23 1.36
C SER A 320 11.51 8.41 1.31
N VAL A 321 10.22 8.16 1.56
CA VAL A 321 9.20 9.20 1.70
C VAL A 321 8.61 9.10 3.09
N ALA A 322 8.76 10.17 3.88
CA ALA A 322 8.09 10.34 5.15
C ALA A 322 6.78 11.10 4.94
N ALA A 323 5.72 10.64 5.61
CA ALA A 323 4.44 11.32 5.64
C ALA A 323 3.99 11.44 7.10
N VAL A 324 3.71 12.68 7.52
CA VAL A 324 3.14 12.99 8.83
C VAL A 324 1.79 13.65 8.62
N ILE A 325 0.75 13.07 9.20
CA ILE A 325 -0.62 13.59 9.16
C ILE A 325 -1.04 14.05 10.55
N ALA A 326 -1.84 15.12 10.64
CA ALA A 326 -2.41 15.58 11.91
C ALA A 326 -3.87 15.95 11.78
N SER A 327 -4.67 15.62 12.79
CA SER A 327 -6.05 16.06 12.91
C SER A 327 -6.10 17.57 13.07
N ILE A 328 -6.98 18.26 12.35
CA ILE A 328 -7.12 19.72 12.42
C ILE A 328 -8.45 20.16 13.04
N SER A 329 -9.40 19.24 13.20
CA SER A 329 -10.73 19.50 13.77
C SER A 329 -10.91 18.79 15.11
N ARG A 330 -11.66 19.41 16.02
CA ARG A 330 -12.00 18.86 17.35
C ARG A 330 -12.69 17.50 17.29
N ASP A 331 -13.41 17.24 16.19
CA ASP A 331 -14.09 15.98 15.94
C ASP A 331 -13.15 14.83 15.50
N LEU A 332 -11.87 15.12 15.23
CA LEU A 332 -10.86 14.17 14.72
C LEU A 332 -11.21 13.52 13.38
N MET A 333 -12.03 14.16 12.54
CA MET A 333 -12.45 13.64 11.23
C MET A 333 -11.74 14.29 10.04
N ARG A 334 -11.06 15.42 10.24
CA ARG A 334 -10.26 16.09 9.19
C ARG A 334 -8.78 16.06 9.54
N TYR A 335 -7.97 15.72 8.54
CA TYR A 335 -6.52 15.64 8.66
C TYR A 335 -5.83 16.42 7.56
N VAL A 336 -4.68 17.00 7.88
CA VAL A 336 -3.71 17.52 6.92
C VAL A 336 -2.53 16.57 6.83
N ALA A 337 -1.80 16.59 5.71
CA ALA A 337 -0.60 15.79 5.50
C ALA A 337 0.58 16.67 5.10
N ILE A 338 1.74 16.43 5.72
CA ILE A 338 3.03 16.95 5.28
C ILE A 338 3.87 15.76 4.82
N VAL A 339 4.37 15.85 3.59
CA VAL A 339 5.19 14.81 2.96
C VAL A 339 6.58 15.36 2.69
N ARG A 340 7.60 14.56 3.02
CA ARG A 340 9.02 14.88 2.80
C ARG A 340 9.73 13.69 2.18
N GLN A 341 10.72 13.99 1.34
CA GLN A 341 11.64 13.01 0.81
C GLN A 341 12.92 13.03 1.66
N GLN A 342 13.39 11.85 2.06
CA GLN A 342 14.57 11.71 2.92
C GLN A 342 15.52 10.62 2.43
N ASP A 343 16.78 10.69 2.84
CA ASP A 343 17.76 9.68 2.43
C ASP A 343 17.47 8.33 3.10
N LYS A 344 17.65 7.26 2.32
CA LYS A 344 17.35 5.90 2.79
C LYS A 344 18.38 5.38 3.79
N ILE A 345 19.62 5.81 3.67
CA ILE A 345 20.76 5.20 4.37
C ILE A 345 21.49 6.28 5.16
N ARG A 346 21.81 6.00 6.42
CA ARG A 346 22.78 6.77 7.21
C ARG A 346 24.20 6.37 6.79
N GLU A 347 25.18 7.28 6.92
CA GLU A 347 26.60 6.91 6.86
C GLU A 347 26.85 5.64 7.70
N GLY A 348 27.19 4.51 7.03
CA GLY A 348 27.32 3.19 7.70
C GLY A 348 26.32 2.08 7.32
N LYS A 349 25.51 2.23 6.26
CA LYS A 349 24.62 1.19 5.65
C LYS A 349 23.33 0.82 6.41
N THR A 350 22.99 1.45 7.53
CA THR A 350 21.70 1.22 8.22
C THR A 350 20.56 2.02 7.56
N ILE A 351 19.39 1.40 7.44
CA ILE A 351 18.17 2.07 6.94
C ILE A 351 17.77 3.16 7.95
N ARG A 352 17.51 4.36 7.45
CA ARG A 352 17.08 5.50 8.26
C ARG A 352 15.56 5.46 8.45
N GLU A 353 15.14 5.06 9.64
CA GLU A 353 13.72 4.96 10.03
C GLU A 353 13.16 6.25 10.64
N TYR A 354 13.98 7.09 11.27
CA TYR A 354 13.50 8.35 11.85
C TYR A 354 13.19 9.37 10.74
N ILE A 355 12.25 10.28 11.02
CA ILE A 355 11.81 11.31 10.08
C ILE A 355 12.75 12.52 10.11
N ASP A 356 13.35 12.83 8.95
CA ASP A 356 14.19 14.03 8.79
C ASP A 356 13.30 15.29 8.81
N GLY A 357 13.76 16.35 9.50
CA GLY A 357 13.03 17.62 9.58
C GLY A 357 11.73 17.55 10.41
N MET A 358 11.63 16.60 11.35
CA MET A 358 10.44 16.44 12.20
C MET A 358 10.06 17.71 12.97
N GLU A 359 11.03 18.53 13.36
CA GLU A 359 10.80 19.81 14.05
C GLU A 359 10.02 20.80 13.17
N ASP A 360 10.46 21.03 11.93
CA ASP A 360 9.77 21.91 10.98
C ASP A 360 8.38 21.38 10.63
N ILE A 361 8.28 20.06 10.38
CA ILE A 361 7.02 19.39 10.09
C ILE A 361 6.04 19.63 11.25
N PHE A 362 6.46 19.40 12.49
CA PHE A 362 5.57 19.55 13.64
C PHE A 362 5.20 21.00 13.89
N SER A 363 6.13 21.95 13.69
CA SER A 363 5.85 23.39 13.75
C SER A 363 4.77 23.80 12.75
N ASP A 364 4.87 23.33 11.50
CA ASP A 364 3.87 23.60 10.47
C ASP A 364 2.50 23.00 10.83
N LEU A 365 2.46 21.76 11.35
CA LEU A 365 1.23 21.11 11.78
C LEU A 365 0.55 21.87 12.94
N LEU A 366 1.32 22.35 13.93
CA LEU A 366 0.81 23.15 15.04
C LEU A 366 0.22 24.48 14.56
N LYS A 367 0.88 25.17 13.62
CA LYS A 367 0.38 26.41 13.00
C LYS A 367 -0.91 26.16 12.22
N ILE A 368 -0.98 25.07 11.44
CA ILE A 368 -2.19 24.69 10.71
C ILE A 368 -3.31 24.35 11.70
N PHE A 369 -3.01 23.64 12.78
CA PHE A 369 -3.98 23.33 13.83
C PHE A 369 -4.56 24.61 14.45
N ALA A 370 -3.69 25.54 14.87
CA ALA A 370 -4.09 26.82 15.47
C ALA A 370 -5.03 27.61 14.54
N LYS A 371 -4.69 27.70 13.25
CA LYS A 371 -5.52 28.35 12.23
C LYS A 371 -6.94 27.78 12.14
N HIS A 372 -7.13 26.49 12.43
CA HIS A 372 -8.44 25.83 12.41
C HIS A 372 -9.14 25.78 13.77
N ASN A 373 -8.51 26.27 14.83
CA ASN A 373 -9.00 26.19 16.20
C ASN A 373 -8.91 27.55 16.94
N ASN A 374 -9.20 28.65 16.23
CA ASN A 374 -9.23 30.02 16.77
C ASN A 374 -7.92 30.38 17.49
N ASP A 375 -6.79 30.10 16.83
CA ASP A 375 -5.42 30.34 17.31
C ASP A 375 -5.04 29.62 18.62
N ARG A 376 -5.85 28.64 19.04
CA ARG A 376 -5.53 27.76 20.17
C ARG A 376 -4.68 26.57 19.71
N LEU A 377 -3.67 26.26 20.52
CA LEU A 377 -2.80 25.09 20.35
C LEU A 377 -3.37 23.86 21.09
N PRO A 378 -3.04 22.63 20.67
CA PRO A 378 -3.49 21.43 21.35
C PRO A 378 -2.81 21.30 22.73
N ALA A 379 -3.56 21.01 23.78
CA ALA A 379 -2.99 20.71 25.09
C ALA A 379 -2.39 19.30 25.15
N LYS A 380 -2.90 18.39 24.30
CA LYS A 380 -2.49 16.99 24.24
C LYS A 380 -2.24 16.56 22.81
N VAL A 381 -1.23 15.72 22.62
CA VAL A 381 -0.87 15.14 21.33
C VAL A 381 -0.74 13.64 21.47
N ILE A 382 -1.46 12.88 20.64
CA ILE A 382 -1.26 11.43 20.50
C ILE A 382 -0.57 11.18 19.18
N PHE A 383 0.65 10.65 19.21
CA PHE A 383 1.49 10.41 18.05
C PHE A 383 1.60 8.91 17.77
N TYR A 384 0.99 8.46 16.66
CA TYR A 384 1.09 7.08 16.17
C TYR A 384 2.18 6.95 15.11
N ARG A 385 3.25 6.21 15.41
CA ARG A 385 4.40 5.99 14.51
C ARG A 385 4.39 4.57 13.94
N ASP A 386 4.11 4.41 12.65
CA ASP A 386 4.05 3.09 11.96
C ASP A 386 5.41 2.64 11.41
N GLY A 387 5.62 1.34 11.23
CA GLY A 387 6.75 0.83 10.45
C GLY A 387 8.12 0.81 11.14
N VAL A 388 8.20 1.17 12.43
CA VAL A 388 9.48 1.12 13.17
C VAL A 388 9.77 -0.30 13.64
N SER A 389 11.00 -0.77 13.37
CA SER A 389 11.50 -2.05 13.88
C SER A 389 11.90 -1.96 15.36
N GLU A 390 11.78 -3.04 16.12
CA GLU A 390 12.04 -3.06 17.58
C GLU A 390 13.43 -2.53 17.95
N GLY A 391 14.47 -2.94 17.21
CA GLY A 391 15.84 -2.44 17.42
C GLY A 391 16.06 -0.97 17.04
N GLN A 392 15.02 -0.23 16.65
CA GLN A 392 15.07 1.20 16.31
C GLN A 392 14.10 2.05 17.16
N PHE A 393 13.40 1.46 18.14
CA PHE A 393 12.46 2.21 18.99
C PHE A 393 13.12 3.38 19.71
N ASP A 394 14.20 3.11 20.46
CA ASP A 394 14.87 4.14 21.25
C ASP A 394 15.46 5.29 20.39
N PRO A 395 16.21 5.01 19.30
CA PRO A 395 16.70 6.07 18.42
C PRO A 395 15.58 6.92 17.83
N VAL A 396 14.51 6.28 17.32
CA VAL A 396 13.38 6.99 16.70
C VAL A 396 12.67 7.85 17.72
N LEU A 397 12.35 7.30 18.89
CA LEU A 397 11.70 8.04 19.98
C LEU A 397 12.52 9.27 20.38
N ARG A 398 13.81 9.10 20.67
CA ARG A 398 14.66 10.21 21.13
C ARG A 398 14.78 11.31 20.08
N ILE A 399 15.00 10.94 18.82
CA ILE A 399 15.20 11.93 17.74
C ILE A 399 13.89 12.68 17.47
N GLU A 400 12.80 11.96 17.24
CA GLU A 400 11.53 12.55 16.82
C GLU A 400 10.83 13.30 17.97
N LEU A 401 10.77 12.72 19.17
CA LEU A 401 10.13 13.38 20.32
C LEU A 401 10.86 14.67 20.70
N SER A 402 12.20 14.66 20.74
CA SER A 402 12.95 15.88 21.04
C SER A 402 12.78 16.94 19.95
N ALA A 403 12.62 16.55 18.68
CA ALA A 403 12.27 17.50 17.61
C ALA A 403 10.87 18.10 17.80
N MET A 404 9.89 17.28 18.18
CA MET A 404 8.54 17.76 18.47
C MET A 404 8.53 18.74 19.66
N GLN A 405 9.26 18.43 20.73
CA GLN A 405 9.39 19.30 21.90
C GLN A 405 10.04 20.64 21.54
N ARG A 406 11.14 20.63 20.76
CA ARG A 406 11.76 21.87 20.26
C ARG A 406 10.81 22.69 19.40
N ALA A 407 10.03 22.04 18.52
CA ALA A 407 9.03 22.73 17.72
C ALA A 407 7.96 23.42 18.59
N CYS A 408 7.55 22.80 19.70
CA CYS A 408 6.66 23.42 20.68
C CYS A 408 7.28 24.66 21.32
N SER A 409 8.48 24.53 21.90
CA SER A 409 9.19 25.63 22.58
C SER A 409 9.52 26.79 21.63
N ASN A 410 9.91 26.49 20.39
CA ASN A 410 10.20 27.50 19.37
C ASN A 410 8.93 28.23 18.89
N LEU A 411 7.77 27.58 18.93
CA LEU A 411 6.50 28.22 18.59
C LEU A 411 6.01 29.15 19.71
N ARG A 412 6.19 28.74 20.98
CA ARG A 412 5.90 29.54 22.17
C ARG A 412 6.76 29.02 23.33
N PRO A 413 7.60 29.86 23.98
CA PRO A 413 8.57 29.41 25.00
C PRO A 413 7.97 28.54 26.13
N ASP A 414 6.75 28.86 26.57
CA ASP A 414 6.07 28.16 27.68
C ASP A 414 5.05 27.10 27.22
N TYR A 415 5.04 26.75 25.93
CA TYR A 415 4.10 25.76 25.40
C TYR A 415 4.68 24.35 25.49
N GLU A 416 4.17 23.58 26.44
CA GLU A 416 4.57 22.19 26.68
C GLU A 416 3.33 21.27 26.71
N PRO A 417 2.84 20.80 25.55
CA PRO A 417 1.69 19.90 25.50
C PRO A 417 2.07 18.51 26.00
N GLY A 418 1.11 17.77 26.56
CA GLY A 418 1.31 16.36 26.90
C GLY A 418 1.39 15.50 25.63
N ILE A 419 2.57 14.94 25.32
CA ILE A 419 2.79 14.11 24.12
C ILE A 419 2.82 12.62 24.52
N THR A 420 1.93 11.82 23.92
CA THR A 420 1.95 10.35 24.02
C THR A 420 2.47 9.75 22.72
N PHE A 421 3.61 9.06 22.77
CA PHE A 421 4.25 8.43 21.61
C PHE A 421 3.93 6.93 21.56
N ILE A 422 3.26 6.47 20.49
CA ILE A 422 2.80 5.09 20.33
C ILE A 422 3.37 4.52 19.04
N VAL A 423 4.22 3.49 19.15
CA VAL A 423 4.68 2.75 17.98
C VAL A 423 3.62 1.73 17.57
N VAL A 424 3.28 1.72 16.28
CA VAL A 424 2.31 0.79 15.68
C VAL A 424 3.06 -0.21 14.83
N GLN A 425 2.90 -1.50 15.13
CA GLN A 425 3.46 -2.58 14.32
C GLN A 425 2.34 -3.43 13.73
N LYS A 426 2.12 -3.34 12.42
CA LYS A 426 1.12 -4.15 11.70
C LYS A 426 1.67 -5.49 11.22
N ARG A 427 2.99 -5.59 11.04
CA ARG A 427 3.67 -6.76 10.49
C ARG A 427 4.48 -7.46 11.58
N HIS A 428 3.81 -8.31 12.35
CA HIS A 428 4.41 -9.12 13.40
C HIS A 428 4.07 -10.60 13.25
N HIS A 429 4.70 -11.45 14.06
CA HIS A 429 4.51 -12.91 14.05
C HIS A 429 3.44 -13.40 15.04
N ILE A 430 2.89 -12.52 15.89
CA ILE A 430 1.82 -12.85 16.84
C ILE A 430 0.50 -13.13 16.10
N ARG A 431 -0.20 -14.21 16.44
CA ARG A 431 -1.52 -14.58 15.90
C ARG A 431 -2.41 -15.03 17.05
N PHE A 432 -3.72 -14.77 16.94
CA PHE A 432 -4.72 -15.18 17.92
C PHE A 432 -5.68 -16.19 17.30
N ASN A 433 -6.13 -17.15 18.11
CA ASN A 433 -7.21 -18.08 17.79
C ASN A 433 -8.16 -18.12 18.99
N PRO A 434 -9.46 -17.81 18.80
CA PRO A 434 -10.46 -17.95 19.86
C PRO A 434 -10.49 -19.39 20.39
N VAL A 435 -10.68 -19.55 21.70
CA VAL A 435 -10.85 -20.86 22.31
C VAL A 435 -12.34 -21.21 22.30
N GLY A 436 -12.71 -22.37 21.77
CA GLY A 436 -14.10 -22.86 21.76
C GLY A 436 -14.97 -22.38 20.59
N SER A 437 -14.37 -21.83 19.53
CA SER A 437 -15.06 -21.45 18.28
C SER A 437 -15.14 -22.57 17.26
#